data_AF-A0A7J2IUJ3-F1
#
_entry.id   AF-A0A7J2IUJ3-F1
#
_cell.length_a   1.000
_cell.length_b   1.000
_cell.length_c   1.000
_cell.angle_alpha   90.00
_cell.angle_beta   90.00
_cell.angle_gamma   90.00
#
_symmetry.space_group_name_H-M   'P 1'
#
loop_
_entity.id
_entity.type
_entity.pdbx_description
1 polymer ?
#
loop_
_entity_poly.entity_id
_entity_poly.type
_entity_poly.pdbx_seq_one_letter_code
_entity_poly.pdbx_strand_id
1 'polypeptide(L)'
;MPTHTDIAMREGPSPWAAYDPLSDTSRLLSAIAFGPNISRRLGLVLGLNIMPPGRAFCTYRCAYCPLAPVLELVPPLGHGGSWPSAEEIKEALIEALEKVRPYFKLDAVALIGNGEPTLHPELNSIMEAAREAIGSCSQGLKLAVFTNSSTLGREAVVDALSIADYVVAKLDSAWEGLWMAINRPHKALGGLARVLNGLSRLREALSSSRAKLVISITLVRLLDGTTNASGEHLRALAKLLMEIGPDQVHVEAPLPQAGPQFEPLPRQELVEAALTVADAVGRDSVFLLMGTTAPIPASLIEQLPAGGGPTAMLSEKAELLLLEGPGARTRLRILVALSRRKMNCNQVAKAVGVSWWSAQRHLKLLLEAGLIRAVGFGRRIYYAITTSGLRALANVRARAGELEAPRLI
;
A
#
# COMPACT_ATOMS: atom_id res chain seq x y z
N MET A 1 -7.70 -55.24 -5.29
CA MET A 1 -8.85 -54.44 -5.71
C MET A 1 -9.03 -53.30 -4.70
N PRO A 2 -8.51 -52.10 -4.97
CA PRO A 2 -8.76 -50.94 -4.13
C PRO A 2 -10.07 -50.27 -4.55
N THR A 3 -10.90 -49.93 -3.56
CA THR A 3 -12.20 -49.29 -3.72
C THR A 3 -12.02 -47.79 -3.97
N HIS A 4 -12.64 -47.33 -5.06
CA HIS A 4 -12.72 -45.93 -5.47
C HIS A 4 -13.23 -45.03 -4.34
N THR A 5 -12.45 -44.03 -3.98
CA THR A 5 -12.88 -42.87 -3.20
C THR A 5 -12.91 -41.68 -4.15
N ASP A 6 -14.11 -41.13 -4.34
CA ASP A 6 -14.38 -39.96 -5.17
C ASP A 6 -13.55 -38.75 -4.71
N ILE A 7 -12.55 -38.39 -5.51
CA ILE A 7 -11.97 -37.06 -5.50
C ILE A 7 -12.99 -36.18 -6.22
N ALA A 8 -13.82 -35.48 -5.46
CA ALA A 8 -14.65 -34.41 -5.97
C ALA A 8 -13.73 -33.36 -6.62
N MET A 9 -13.65 -33.40 -7.96
CA MET A 9 -13.13 -32.31 -8.76
C MET A 9 -14.02 -31.10 -8.48
N ARG A 10 -13.57 -30.20 -7.61
CA ARG A 10 -14.16 -28.86 -7.51
C ARG A 10 -13.92 -28.19 -8.86
N GLU A 11 -15.00 -28.05 -9.63
CA GLU A 11 -15.02 -27.18 -10.80
C GLU A 11 -14.42 -25.82 -10.39
N GLY A 12 -13.35 -25.42 -11.07
CA GLY A 12 -12.72 -24.12 -10.84
C GLY A 12 -13.70 -22.99 -11.13
N PRO A 13 -13.55 -21.81 -10.50
CA PRO A 13 -14.38 -20.66 -10.85
C PRO A 13 -14.25 -20.36 -12.34
N SER A 14 -15.34 -19.90 -12.95
CA SER A 14 -15.36 -19.40 -14.33
C SER A 14 -14.11 -18.55 -14.61
N PRO A 15 -13.44 -18.68 -15.76
CA PRO A 15 -12.33 -17.80 -16.14
C PRO A 15 -12.75 -16.31 -16.21
N TRP A 16 -14.06 -16.03 -16.14
CA TRP A 16 -14.68 -14.71 -16.11
C TRP A 16 -15.20 -14.30 -14.72
N ALA A 17 -14.95 -15.08 -13.67
CA ALA A 17 -15.18 -14.61 -12.31
C ALA A 17 -14.31 -13.38 -12.10
N ALA A 18 -14.93 -12.25 -11.74
CA ALA A 18 -14.22 -11.00 -11.49
C ALA A 18 -13.10 -11.27 -10.46
N TYR A 19 -11.87 -11.39 -10.95
CA TYR A 19 -10.70 -11.42 -10.10
C TYR A 19 -10.62 -10.05 -9.47
N ASP A 20 -11.03 -9.96 -8.20
CA ASP A 20 -10.82 -8.78 -7.38
C ASP A 20 -9.43 -8.90 -6.75
N PRO A 21 -8.38 -8.24 -7.31
CA PRO A 21 -7.05 -8.22 -6.74
C PRO A 21 -7.03 -7.63 -5.33
N LEU A 22 -8.09 -6.94 -4.88
CA LEU A 22 -8.20 -6.45 -3.50
C LEU A 22 -8.74 -7.51 -2.54
N SER A 23 -9.33 -8.59 -3.05
CA SER A 23 -9.89 -9.69 -2.24
C SER A 23 -8.86 -10.78 -1.92
N ASP A 24 -7.97 -11.12 -2.87
CA ASP A 24 -6.93 -12.14 -2.67
C ASP A 24 -5.74 -11.95 -3.64
N THR A 25 -4.79 -11.08 -3.28
CA THR A 25 -3.53 -10.86 -4.03
C THR A 25 -2.60 -12.08 -4.05
N SER A 26 -2.87 -13.12 -3.25
CA SER A 26 -1.99 -14.30 -3.13
C SER A 26 -2.26 -15.38 -4.18
N ARG A 27 -3.32 -15.21 -4.99
CA ARG A 27 -3.68 -16.15 -6.05
C ARG A 27 -3.00 -15.84 -7.36
N LEU A 28 -2.52 -16.91 -8.01
CA LEU A 28 -2.07 -16.86 -9.38
C LEU A 28 -3.26 -16.65 -10.32
N LEU A 29 -3.04 -15.77 -11.29
CA LEU A 29 -3.96 -15.52 -12.39
C LEU A 29 -3.92 -16.70 -13.36
N SER A 30 -5.09 -17.24 -13.69
CA SER A 30 -5.27 -18.28 -14.70
C SER A 30 -5.70 -17.74 -16.07
N ALA A 31 -5.73 -16.42 -16.25
CA ALA A 31 -6.12 -15.74 -17.48
C ALA A 31 -5.06 -14.71 -17.91
N ILE A 32 -5.06 -14.39 -19.21
CA ILE A 32 -4.23 -13.34 -19.80
C ILE A 32 -4.79 -11.96 -19.45
N ALA A 33 -6.07 -11.72 -19.71
CA ALA A 33 -6.75 -10.48 -19.35
C ALA A 33 -7.68 -10.69 -18.15
N PHE A 34 -7.73 -9.72 -17.24
CA PHE A 34 -8.55 -9.81 -16.03
C PHE A 34 -9.02 -8.44 -15.52
N GLY A 35 -10.12 -8.42 -14.76
CA GLY A 35 -10.77 -7.20 -14.26
C GLY A 35 -12.11 -6.93 -14.94
N PRO A 36 -12.57 -5.66 -15.02
CA PRO A 36 -11.84 -4.45 -14.65
C PRO A 36 -11.64 -4.26 -13.15
N ASN A 37 -10.60 -3.53 -12.76
CA ASN A 37 -10.18 -3.31 -11.38
C ASN A 37 -9.93 -1.84 -11.08
N ILE A 38 -10.21 -1.41 -9.85
CA ILE A 38 -9.89 -0.04 -9.42
C ILE A 38 -8.42 0.03 -9.00
N SER A 39 -7.60 0.66 -9.83
CA SER A 39 -6.22 1.01 -9.53
C SER A 39 -6.15 2.27 -8.70
N ARG A 40 -5.38 2.22 -7.60
CA ARG A 40 -5.05 3.41 -6.80
C ARG A 40 -4.45 4.53 -7.65
N ARG A 41 -3.68 4.19 -8.68
CA ARG A 41 -2.85 5.13 -9.46
C ARG A 41 -3.49 5.55 -10.78
N LEU A 42 -4.29 4.68 -11.37
CA LEU A 42 -4.67 4.77 -12.78
C LEU A 42 -6.18 4.83 -13.00
N GLY A 43 -7.02 4.77 -11.96
CA GLY A 43 -8.48 4.71 -12.12
C GLY A 43 -8.95 3.30 -12.42
N LEU A 44 -9.94 3.15 -13.29
CA LEU A 44 -10.50 1.83 -13.66
C LEU A 44 -9.64 1.19 -14.75
N VAL A 45 -9.03 0.05 -14.46
CA VAL A 45 -8.04 -0.59 -15.34
C VAL A 45 -8.42 -2.02 -15.71
N LEU A 46 -8.01 -2.44 -16.91
CA LEU A 46 -7.96 -3.85 -17.28
C LEU A 46 -6.53 -4.37 -17.04
N GLY A 47 -6.40 -5.47 -16.31
CA GLY A 47 -5.10 -6.11 -16.06
C GLY A 47 -4.73 -7.05 -17.20
N LEU A 48 -3.45 -7.06 -17.57
CA LEU A 48 -2.87 -7.91 -18.60
C LEU A 48 -1.69 -8.70 -18.00
N ASN A 49 -1.94 -9.96 -17.68
CA ASN A 49 -0.94 -10.93 -17.25
C ASN A 49 -0.31 -11.59 -18.47
N ILE A 50 0.91 -11.15 -18.80
CA ILE A 50 1.68 -11.70 -19.91
C ILE A 50 2.53 -12.91 -19.50
N MET A 51 2.44 -13.36 -18.24
CA MET A 51 3.13 -14.55 -17.76
C MET A 51 2.27 -15.80 -18.06
N PRO A 52 2.87 -17.00 -18.15
CA PRO A 52 2.12 -18.25 -18.29
C PRO A 52 1.00 -18.36 -17.23
N PRO A 53 -0.26 -18.56 -17.64
CA PRO A 53 -1.37 -18.68 -16.70
C PRO A 53 -1.13 -19.76 -15.63
N GLY A 54 -1.44 -19.43 -14.38
CA GLY A 54 -1.26 -20.35 -13.24
C GLY A 54 0.19 -20.55 -12.79
N ARG A 55 1.17 -19.82 -13.36
CA ARG A 55 2.57 -19.83 -12.90
C ARG A 55 3.04 -18.40 -12.64
N ALA A 56 3.95 -18.23 -11.67
CA ALA A 56 4.61 -16.96 -11.41
C ALA A 56 6.11 -17.04 -11.53
N PHE A 57 6.71 -16.09 -12.25
CA PHE A 57 8.16 -15.98 -12.42
C PHE A 57 8.62 -14.58 -12.11
N CYS A 58 9.66 -14.47 -11.29
CA CYS A 58 10.22 -13.19 -10.95
C CYS A 58 11.72 -13.33 -10.73
N THR A 59 12.44 -12.24 -10.97
CA THR A 59 13.86 -12.13 -10.61
C THR A 59 14.06 -11.80 -9.14
N TYR A 60 13.00 -11.42 -8.43
CA TYR A 60 12.96 -11.07 -7.01
C TYR A 60 12.02 -11.99 -6.24
N ARG A 61 12.35 -12.27 -4.98
CA ARG A 61 11.43 -12.89 -4.00
C ARG A 61 11.18 -11.92 -2.85
N CYS A 62 10.66 -10.73 -3.17
CA CYS A 62 10.50 -9.66 -2.19
C CYS A 62 9.78 -10.15 -0.93
N ALA A 63 10.25 -9.74 0.24
CA ALA A 63 9.70 -10.12 1.54
C ALA A 63 8.21 -9.77 1.70
N TYR A 64 7.74 -8.77 0.95
CA TYR A 64 6.36 -8.31 0.93
C TYR A 64 5.55 -8.79 -0.28
N CYS A 65 6.07 -9.68 -1.12
CA CYS A 65 5.33 -10.12 -2.31
C CYS A 65 4.30 -11.21 -1.95
N PRO A 66 3.00 -11.04 -2.25
CA PRO A 66 1.98 -12.05 -1.97
C PRO A 66 2.25 -13.38 -2.69
N LEU A 67 2.90 -13.32 -3.85
CA LEU A 67 3.26 -14.48 -4.66
C LEU A 67 4.57 -15.13 -4.21
N ALA A 68 5.29 -14.57 -3.21
CA ALA A 68 6.56 -15.12 -2.73
C ALA A 68 6.52 -16.62 -2.37
N PRO A 69 5.43 -17.19 -1.82
CA PRO A 69 5.36 -18.63 -1.53
C PRO A 69 5.28 -19.54 -2.76
N VAL A 70 4.71 -19.03 -3.87
CA VAL A 70 4.41 -19.83 -5.08
C VAL A 70 5.26 -19.44 -6.29
N LEU A 71 5.99 -18.33 -6.22
CA LEU A 71 6.80 -17.85 -7.34
C LEU A 71 8.06 -18.69 -7.53
N GLU A 72 8.41 -18.86 -8.80
CA GLU A 72 9.69 -19.38 -9.25
C GLU A 72 10.67 -18.22 -9.41
N LEU A 73 11.82 -18.30 -8.72
CA LEU A 73 12.86 -17.28 -8.78
C LEU A 73 13.80 -17.59 -9.95
N VAL A 74 13.87 -16.71 -10.94
CA VAL A 74 14.53 -16.98 -12.23
C VAL A 74 15.61 -15.93 -12.56
N PRO A 75 16.61 -16.26 -13.42
CA PRO A 75 17.59 -15.28 -13.89
C PRO A 75 16.99 -14.23 -14.84
N PRO A 76 17.65 -13.07 -15.04
CA PRO A 76 17.14 -11.97 -15.87
C PRO A 76 17.16 -12.23 -17.39
N LEU A 77 17.86 -13.27 -17.86
CA LEU A 77 17.99 -13.62 -19.28
C LEU A 77 16.84 -14.51 -19.79
N GLY A 78 15.71 -14.51 -19.08
CA GLY A 78 14.56 -15.33 -19.39
C GLY A 78 14.65 -16.73 -18.79
N HIS A 79 13.53 -17.43 -18.81
CA HIS A 79 13.36 -18.78 -18.27
C HIS A 79 12.56 -19.61 -19.27
N GLY A 80 12.89 -20.89 -19.40
CA GLY A 80 12.15 -21.81 -20.26
C GLY A 80 10.71 -21.96 -19.77
N GLY A 81 9.72 -21.77 -20.64
CA GLY A 81 8.31 -21.85 -20.27
C GLY A 81 7.40 -21.72 -21.47
N SER A 82 6.15 -22.15 -21.31
CA SER A 82 5.09 -21.93 -22.30
C SER A 82 4.56 -20.50 -22.17
N TRP A 83 5.36 -19.53 -22.59
CA TRP A 83 4.99 -18.13 -22.62
C TRP A 83 3.90 -17.89 -23.66
N PRO A 84 2.86 -17.10 -23.36
CA PRO A 84 1.87 -16.71 -24.37
C PRO A 84 2.54 -15.86 -25.44
N SER A 85 2.25 -16.14 -26.70
CA SER A 85 2.73 -15.36 -27.85
C SER A 85 2.11 -13.96 -27.85
N ALA A 86 2.74 -13.02 -28.56
CA ALA A 86 2.20 -11.67 -28.71
C ALA A 86 0.78 -11.66 -29.32
N GLU A 87 0.48 -12.60 -30.23
CA GLU A 87 -0.85 -12.73 -30.83
C GLU A 87 -1.90 -13.22 -29.83
N GLU A 88 -1.59 -14.26 -29.03
CA GLU A 88 -2.50 -14.72 -27.97
C GLU A 88 -2.81 -13.61 -26.96
N ILE A 89 -1.80 -12.78 -26.62
CA ILE A 89 -1.99 -11.61 -25.75
C ILE A 89 -2.89 -10.56 -26.41
N LYS A 90 -2.70 -10.30 -27.70
CA LYS A 90 -3.49 -9.34 -28.49
C LYS A 90 -4.96 -9.75 -28.57
N GLU A 91 -5.21 -11.00 -28.96
CA GLU A 91 -6.56 -11.57 -29.08
C GLU A 91 -7.30 -11.52 -27.74
N ALA A 92 -6.65 -11.98 -26.66
CA ALA A 92 -7.24 -11.96 -25.32
C ALA A 92 -7.55 -10.53 -24.83
N LEU A 93 -6.68 -9.56 -25.16
CA LEU A 93 -6.91 -8.16 -24.83
C LEU A 93 -8.09 -7.57 -25.62
N ILE A 94 -8.17 -7.82 -26.92
CA ILE A 94 -9.29 -7.37 -27.77
C ILE A 94 -10.61 -7.95 -27.25
N GLU A 95 -10.66 -9.26 -27.01
CA GLU A 95 -11.86 -9.94 -26.51
C GLU A 95 -12.31 -9.34 -25.16
N ALA A 96 -11.37 -9.11 -24.24
CA ALA A 96 -11.68 -8.52 -22.94
C ALA A 96 -12.17 -7.07 -23.07
N LEU A 97 -11.57 -6.27 -23.95
CA LEU A 97 -12.00 -4.91 -24.22
C LEU A 97 -13.41 -4.88 -24.83
N GLU A 98 -13.73 -5.74 -25.80
CA GLU A 98 -15.08 -5.83 -26.39
C GLU A 98 -16.15 -6.17 -25.35
N LYS A 99 -15.83 -7.04 -24.39
CA LYS A 99 -16.74 -7.43 -23.31
C LYS A 99 -16.96 -6.34 -22.28
N VAL A 100 -15.92 -5.58 -21.93
CA VAL A 100 -15.95 -4.65 -20.79
C VAL A 100 -16.41 -3.25 -21.21
N ARG A 101 -16.04 -2.78 -22.41
CA ARG A 101 -16.29 -1.40 -22.87
C ARG A 101 -17.77 -0.99 -22.98
N PRO A 102 -18.74 -1.87 -23.27
CA PRO A 102 -20.16 -1.51 -23.25
C PRO A 102 -20.67 -1.09 -21.86
N TYR A 103 -20.01 -1.55 -20.79
CA TYR A 103 -20.46 -1.36 -19.41
C TYR A 103 -19.57 -0.39 -18.63
N PHE A 104 -18.30 -0.25 -19.01
CA PHE A 104 -17.32 0.51 -18.27
C PHE A 104 -16.50 1.44 -19.16
N LYS A 105 -16.21 2.64 -18.63
CA LYS A 105 -15.20 3.54 -19.18
C LYS A 105 -13.87 3.22 -18.50
N LEU A 106 -12.99 2.54 -19.23
CA LEU A 106 -11.64 2.22 -18.75
C LEU A 106 -10.74 3.45 -18.86
N ASP A 107 -9.78 3.56 -17.95
CA ASP A 107 -8.75 4.60 -17.93
C ASP A 107 -7.41 4.07 -18.44
N ALA A 108 -7.11 2.78 -18.23
CA ALA A 108 -5.86 2.16 -18.67
C ALA A 108 -5.96 0.64 -18.86
N VAL A 109 -5.02 0.10 -19.61
CA VAL A 109 -4.61 -1.31 -19.60
C VAL A 109 -3.27 -1.39 -18.87
N ALA A 110 -3.15 -2.28 -17.90
CA ALA A 110 -1.95 -2.42 -17.08
C ALA A 110 -1.31 -3.79 -17.27
N LEU A 111 -0.06 -3.82 -17.74
CA LEU A 111 0.78 -5.01 -17.71
C LEU A 111 1.21 -5.25 -16.27
N ILE A 112 0.53 -6.21 -15.64
CA ILE A 112 0.69 -6.62 -14.25
C ILE A 112 0.11 -8.02 -14.09
N GLY A 113 0.70 -8.85 -13.24
CA GLY A 113 0.18 -10.19 -13.02
C GLY A 113 1.11 -11.07 -12.22
N ASN A 114 1.37 -12.29 -12.72
CA ASN A 114 2.08 -13.34 -12.00
C ASN A 114 3.61 -13.15 -12.02
N GLY A 115 4.12 -11.99 -11.59
CA GLY A 115 5.55 -11.74 -11.44
C GLY A 115 6.08 -10.59 -12.30
N GLU A 116 7.29 -10.75 -12.85
CA GLU A 116 8.01 -9.67 -13.54
C GLU A 116 7.75 -9.71 -15.06
N PRO A 117 6.93 -8.80 -15.62
CA PRO A 117 6.54 -8.86 -17.03
C PRO A 117 7.72 -8.70 -17.99
N THR A 118 8.77 -7.97 -17.59
CA THR A 118 9.94 -7.75 -18.45
C THR A 118 10.81 -8.99 -18.68
N LEU A 119 10.48 -10.11 -18.02
CA LEU A 119 11.07 -11.42 -18.34
C LEU A 119 10.54 -12.02 -19.64
N HIS A 120 9.43 -11.51 -20.17
CA HIS A 120 8.83 -12.05 -21.39
C HIS A 120 9.81 -11.97 -22.58
N PRO A 121 10.05 -13.08 -23.30
CA PRO A 121 10.99 -13.07 -24.44
C PRO A 121 10.54 -12.14 -25.57
N GLU A 122 9.22 -12.05 -25.79
CA GLU A 122 8.59 -11.21 -26.82
C GLU A 122 8.03 -9.88 -26.27
N LEU A 123 8.65 -9.31 -25.21
CA LEU A 123 8.13 -8.11 -24.55
C LEU A 123 7.84 -6.96 -25.53
N ASN A 124 8.74 -6.69 -26.48
CA ASN A 124 8.55 -5.60 -27.44
C ASN A 124 7.30 -5.83 -28.31
N SER A 125 7.17 -7.02 -28.91
CA SER A 125 6.01 -7.40 -29.72
C SER A 125 4.70 -7.33 -28.93
N ILE A 126 4.71 -7.71 -27.65
CA ILE A 126 3.56 -7.58 -26.76
C ILE A 126 3.18 -6.12 -26.53
N MET A 127 4.17 -5.25 -26.29
CA MET A 127 3.93 -3.82 -26.07
C MET A 127 3.32 -3.16 -27.32
N GLU A 128 3.83 -3.52 -28.51
CA GLU A 128 3.29 -3.08 -29.80
C GLU A 128 1.85 -3.59 -30.02
N ALA A 129 1.62 -4.88 -29.79
CA ALA A 129 0.31 -5.51 -29.94
C ALA A 129 -0.73 -4.91 -28.97
N ALA A 130 -0.34 -4.68 -27.71
CA ALA A 130 -1.19 -4.04 -26.72
C ALA A 130 -1.51 -2.59 -27.12
N ARG A 131 -0.52 -1.84 -27.65
CA ARG A 131 -0.73 -0.49 -28.15
C ARG A 131 -1.68 -0.46 -29.33
N GLU A 132 -1.57 -1.39 -30.27
CA GLU A 132 -2.45 -1.51 -31.43
C GLU A 132 -3.90 -1.82 -31.02
N ALA A 133 -4.09 -2.78 -30.11
CA ALA A 133 -5.41 -3.12 -29.58
C ALA A 133 -6.05 -1.92 -28.86
N ILE A 134 -5.27 -1.18 -28.07
CA ILE A 134 -5.70 0.06 -27.42
C ILE A 134 -6.01 1.16 -28.46
N GLY A 135 -5.20 1.31 -29.51
CA GLY A 135 -5.38 2.32 -30.55
C GLY A 135 -6.66 2.12 -31.36
N SER A 136 -7.05 0.86 -31.56
CA SER A 136 -8.34 0.48 -32.16
C SER A 136 -9.55 0.84 -31.27
N CYS A 137 -9.30 1.26 -30.02
CA CYS A 137 -10.32 1.68 -29.08
C CYS A 137 -10.47 3.22 -29.03
N SER A 138 -11.68 3.73 -29.31
CA SER A 138 -12.06 5.14 -29.18
C SER A 138 -12.00 5.76 -27.76
N GLN A 139 -11.56 5.02 -26.73
CA GLN A 139 -11.55 5.48 -25.33
C GLN A 139 -10.26 6.18 -24.90
N GLY A 140 -9.20 6.20 -25.72
CA GLY A 140 -7.94 6.86 -25.37
C GLY A 140 -7.26 6.26 -24.13
N LEU A 141 -7.27 4.92 -24.03
CA LEU A 141 -6.75 4.20 -22.87
C LEU A 141 -5.23 4.39 -22.76
N LYS A 142 -4.73 4.50 -21.53
CA LYS A 142 -3.29 4.48 -21.26
C LYS A 142 -2.78 3.05 -21.24
N LEU A 143 -1.59 2.83 -21.78
CA LEU A 143 -0.82 1.60 -21.57
C LEU A 143 0.13 1.81 -20.39
N ALA A 144 -0.09 1.05 -19.31
CA ALA A 144 0.74 1.10 -18.12
C ALA A 144 1.53 -0.19 -17.92
N VAL A 145 2.75 -0.10 -17.39
CA VAL A 145 3.59 -1.26 -17.07
C VAL A 145 4.08 -1.18 -15.63
N PHE A 146 4.01 -2.29 -14.90
CA PHE A 146 4.59 -2.44 -13.57
C PHE A 146 5.82 -3.35 -13.66
N THR A 147 6.98 -2.84 -13.24
CA THR A 147 8.24 -3.59 -13.25
C THR A 147 8.95 -3.48 -11.91
N ASN A 148 9.65 -4.55 -11.54
CA ASN A 148 10.57 -4.62 -10.42
C ASN A 148 11.94 -3.98 -10.74
N SER A 149 12.12 -3.46 -11.96
CA SER A 149 13.30 -2.76 -12.46
C SER A 149 14.54 -3.61 -12.72
N SER A 150 14.53 -4.88 -12.31
CA SER A 150 15.72 -5.73 -12.27
C SER A 150 16.34 -6.04 -13.64
N THR A 151 15.54 -5.99 -14.71
CA THR A 151 15.93 -6.33 -16.08
C THR A 151 16.25 -5.09 -16.92
N LEU A 152 16.10 -3.88 -16.39
CA LEU A 152 16.33 -2.61 -17.11
C LEU A 152 17.78 -2.42 -17.56
N GLY A 153 18.71 -3.25 -17.08
CA GLY A 153 20.05 -3.34 -17.64
C GLY A 153 20.11 -3.91 -19.07
N ARG A 154 18.97 -4.35 -19.63
CA ARG A 154 18.83 -4.84 -21.01
C ARG A 154 18.19 -3.75 -21.87
N GLU A 155 18.87 -3.36 -22.94
CA GLU A 155 18.41 -2.32 -23.87
C GLU A 155 17.04 -2.63 -24.47
N ALA A 156 16.86 -3.86 -24.99
CA ALA A 156 15.58 -4.30 -25.53
C ALA A 156 14.39 -4.19 -24.54
N VAL A 157 14.64 -4.25 -23.22
CA VAL A 157 13.58 -4.02 -22.23
C VAL A 157 13.26 -2.53 -22.14
N VAL A 158 14.28 -1.68 -22.08
CA VAL A 158 14.10 -0.21 -22.06
C VAL A 158 13.35 0.25 -23.31
N ASP A 159 13.73 -0.25 -24.48
CA ASP A 159 13.07 0.07 -25.76
C ASP A 159 11.60 -0.33 -25.74
N ALA A 160 11.28 -1.55 -25.30
CA ALA A 160 9.91 -2.02 -25.19
C ALA A 160 9.08 -1.16 -24.21
N LEU A 161 9.66 -0.76 -23.08
CA LEU A 161 8.98 0.08 -22.09
C LEU A 161 8.76 1.52 -22.57
N SER A 162 9.52 1.99 -23.56
CA SER A 162 9.33 3.33 -24.16
C SER A 162 7.98 3.50 -24.87
N ILE A 163 7.32 2.38 -25.22
CA ILE A 163 5.98 2.34 -25.83
C ILE A 163 4.88 2.69 -24.80
N ALA A 164 5.14 2.53 -23.51
CA ALA A 164 4.16 2.75 -22.44
C ALA A 164 3.85 4.24 -22.22
N ASP A 165 2.64 4.55 -21.78
CA ASP A 165 2.27 5.90 -21.32
C ASP A 165 2.62 6.13 -19.85
N TYR A 166 2.76 5.05 -19.08
CA TYR A 166 2.95 5.09 -17.63
C TYR A 166 3.74 3.89 -17.14
N VAL A 167 4.95 4.11 -16.62
CA VAL A 167 5.80 3.04 -16.09
C VAL A 167 5.93 3.19 -14.58
N VAL A 168 5.58 2.13 -13.86
CA VAL A 168 5.81 2.00 -12.42
C VAL A 168 7.01 1.08 -12.21
N ALA A 169 8.12 1.65 -11.77
CA ALA A 169 9.37 0.94 -11.53
C ALA A 169 9.68 0.88 -10.03
N LYS A 170 10.01 -0.29 -9.49
CA LYS A 170 10.37 -0.46 -8.07
C LYS A 170 11.79 0.02 -7.79
N LEU A 171 11.98 0.68 -6.65
CA LEU A 171 13.30 0.96 -6.06
C LEU A 171 13.16 1.05 -4.53
N ASP A 172 13.27 -0.08 -3.84
CA ASP A 172 13.02 -0.12 -2.39
C ASP A 172 14.25 0.20 -1.54
N SER A 173 15.43 0.28 -2.17
CA SER A 173 16.70 0.46 -1.46
C SER A 173 17.74 1.23 -2.25
N ALA A 174 18.49 2.09 -1.56
CA ALA A 174 19.73 2.71 -2.00
C ALA A 174 20.99 1.89 -1.64
N TRP A 175 20.84 0.90 -0.77
CA TRP A 175 21.95 0.10 -0.26
C TRP A 175 21.82 -1.37 -0.67
N GLU A 176 22.93 -1.96 -1.13
CA GLU A 176 22.99 -3.35 -1.59
C GLU A 176 22.48 -4.33 -0.51
N GLY A 177 22.88 -4.14 0.75
CA GLY A 177 22.46 -5.00 1.86
C GLY A 177 20.94 -5.01 2.07
N LEU A 178 20.31 -3.83 2.07
CA LEU A 178 18.86 -3.70 2.21
C LEU A 178 18.11 -4.24 0.97
N TRP A 179 18.66 -4.02 -0.23
CA TRP A 179 18.12 -4.59 -1.47
C TRP A 179 18.13 -6.13 -1.42
N MET A 180 19.24 -6.72 -0.98
CA MET A 180 19.36 -8.18 -0.79
C MET A 180 18.37 -8.71 0.25
N ALA A 181 18.22 -8.02 1.38
CA ALA A 181 17.33 -8.45 2.47
C ALA A 181 15.84 -8.35 2.09
N ILE A 182 15.45 -7.25 1.44
CA ILE A 182 14.05 -6.91 1.14
C ILE A 182 13.61 -7.51 -0.18
N ASN A 183 14.32 -7.26 -1.28
CA ASN A 183 13.92 -7.71 -2.62
C ASN A 183 14.32 -9.15 -2.91
N ARG A 184 15.33 -9.67 -2.20
CA ARG A 184 15.85 -11.05 -2.30
C ARG A 184 16.09 -11.44 -3.77
N PRO A 185 17.04 -10.75 -4.42
CA PRO A 185 17.28 -10.87 -5.85
C PRO A 185 17.89 -12.22 -6.24
N HIS A 186 17.59 -12.67 -7.45
CA HIS A 186 18.29 -13.79 -8.06
C HIS A 186 19.77 -13.44 -8.23
N LYS A 187 20.67 -14.37 -7.89
CA LYS A 187 22.13 -14.16 -7.83
C LYS A 187 22.75 -13.68 -9.16
N ALA A 188 22.12 -14.02 -10.28
CA ALA A 188 22.57 -13.66 -11.62
C ALA A 188 22.32 -12.18 -12.02
N LEU A 189 21.67 -11.36 -11.18
CA LEU A 189 21.36 -9.96 -11.52
C LEU A 189 22.58 -9.03 -11.54
N GLY A 190 23.63 -9.35 -10.78
CA GLY A 190 24.88 -8.58 -10.79
C GLY A 190 24.87 -7.30 -9.95
N GLY A 191 23.89 -7.11 -9.07
CA GLY A 191 23.88 -6.06 -8.03
C GLY A 191 22.95 -4.87 -8.27
N LEU A 192 22.75 -4.06 -7.24
CA LEU A 192 21.85 -2.89 -7.26
C LEU A 192 22.30 -1.82 -8.24
N ALA A 193 23.62 -1.63 -8.41
CA ALA A 193 24.17 -0.62 -9.33
C ALA A 193 23.66 -0.79 -10.77
N ARG A 194 23.46 -2.04 -11.22
CA ARG A 194 22.92 -2.33 -12.55
C ARG A 194 21.44 -1.92 -12.68
N VAL A 195 20.67 -2.09 -11.61
CA VAL A 195 19.27 -1.67 -11.54
C VAL A 195 19.19 -0.14 -11.60
N LEU A 196 20.04 0.56 -10.83
CA LEU A 196 20.12 2.02 -10.83
C LEU A 196 20.48 2.57 -12.21
N ASN A 197 21.50 2.01 -12.87
CA ASN A 197 21.86 2.40 -14.23
C ASN A 197 20.71 2.16 -15.23
N GLY A 198 20.01 1.02 -15.11
CA GLY A 198 18.84 0.72 -15.92
C GLY A 198 17.69 1.73 -15.72
N LEU A 199 17.46 2.19 -14.48
CA LEU A 199 16.47 3.22 -14.18
C LEU A 199 16.83 4.57 -14.82
N SER A 200 18.10 4.98 -14.78
CA SER A 200 18.56 6.20 -15.46
C SER A 200 18.38 6.11 -16.97
N ARG A 201 18.71 4.97 -17.58
CA ARG A 201 18.48 4.73 -19.02
C ARG A 201 17.00 4.76 -19.39
N LEU A 202 16.15 4.16 -18.54
CA LEU A 202 14.70 4.20 -18.73
C LEU A 202 14.18 5.65 -18.66
N ARG A 203 14.62 6.46 -17.70
CA ARG A 203 14.28 7.89 -17.66
C ARG A 203 14.66 8.58 -18.96
N GLU A 204 15.87 8.37 -19.46
CA GLU A 204 16.34 8.98 -20.70
C GLU A 204 15.44 8.59 -21.87
N ALA A 205 15.18 7.29 -22.05
CA ALA A 205 14.30 6.78 -23.11
C ALA A 205 12.88 7.37 -23.05
N LEU A 206 12.33 7.55 -21.84
CA LEU A 206 11.01 8.14 -21.64
C LEU A 206 10.99 9.68 -21.75
N SER A 207 12.14 10.35 -21.72
CA SER A 207 12.20 11.83 -21.78
C SER A 207 11.81 12.38 -23.15
N SER A 208 11.95 11.57 -24.20
CA SER A 208 11.52 11.91 -25.56
C SER A 208 10.02 11.68 -25.80
N SER A 209 9.30 11.10 -24.83
CA SER A 209 7.86 10.81 -24.93
C SER A 209 7.06 11.56 -23.85
N ARG A 210 5.73 11.50 -23.93
CA ARG A 210 4.84 12.00 -22.86
C ARG A 210 4.61 10.96 -21.75
N ALA A 211 5.39 9.89 -21.75
CA ALA A 211 5.27 8.83 -20.77
C ALA A 211 5.67 9.32 -19.38
N LYS A 212 5.00 8.82 -18.35
CA LYS A 212 5.36 9.11 -16.95
C LYS A 212 6.16 7.98 -16.36
N LEU A 213 7.32 8.30 -15.77
CA LEU A 213 8.07 7.39 -14.93
C LEU A 213 7.72 7.61 -13.46
N VAL A 214 7.25 6.55 -12.81
CA VAL A 214 6.97 6.54 -11.37
C VAL A 214 7.89 5.56 -10.67
N ILE A 215 8.66 6.05 -9.71
CA ILE A 215 9.42 5.20 -8.81
C ILE A 215 8.56 4.83 -7.61
N SER A 216 8.42 3.53 -7.37
CA SER A 216 7.61 2.99 -6.29
C SER A 216 8.49 2.39 -5.21
N ILE A 217 8.32 2.85 -3.97
CA ILE A 217 9.12 2.47 -2.81
C ILE A 217 8.19 1.81 -1.79
N THR A 218 8.35 0.52 -1.55
CA THR A 218 7.64 -0.19 -0.50
C THR A 218 8.47 -0.18 0.77
N LEU A 219 7.97 0.49 1.81
CA LEU A 219 8.63 0.54 3.11
C LEU A 219 8.24 -0.67 3.95
N VAL A 220 9.23 -1.35 4.52
CA VAL A 220 9.05 -2.53 5.36
C VAL A 220 10.00 -2.54 6.55
N ARG A 221 9.59 -3.22 7.62
CA ARG A 221 10.45 -3.64 8.73
C ARG A 221 10.45 -5.17 8.77
N LEU A 222 11.59 -5.80 8.54
CA LEU A 222 11.73 -7.25 8.64
C LEU A 222 11.68 -7.68 10.11
N LEU A 223 11.43 -8.97 10.36
CA LEU A 223 11.31 -9.50 11.72
C LEU A 223 12.60 -9.40 12.56
N ASP A 224 13.75 -9.30 11.91
CA ASP A 224 15.04 -9.08 12.57
C ASP A 224 15.32 -7.60 12.89
N GLY A 225 14.36 -6.71 12.62
CA GLY A 225 14.45 -5.27 12.83
C GLY A 225 15.02 -4.49 11.64
N THR A 226 15.55 -5.17 10.60
CA THR A 226 16.06 -4.54 9.39
C THR A 226 14.97 -3.73 8.69
N THR A 227 15.24 -2.47 8.34
CA THR A 227 14.24 -1.61 7.69
C THR A 227 14.86 -0.66 6.67
N ASN A 228 14.12 -0.38 5.59
CA ASN A 228 14.44 0.66 4.61
C ASN A 228 13.82 2.02 4.92
N ALA A 229 13.20 2.19 6.09
CA ALA A 229 12.60 3.46 6.51
C ALA A 229 13.48 4.29 7.45
N SER A 230 14.75 3.93 7.64
CA SER A 230 15.67 4.72 8.46
C SER A 230 15.98 6.06 7.77
N GLY A 231 16.12 7.14 8.55
CA GLY A 231 16.36 8.48 8.00
C GLY A 231 17.63 8.58 7.15
N GLU A 232 18.69 7.83 7.48
CA GLU A 232 19.92 7.77 6.69
C GLU A 232 19.70 7.12 5.32
N HIS A 233 19.01 5.97 5.31
CA HIS A 233 18.68 5.27 4.09
C HIS A 233 17.74 6.10 3.21
N LEU A 234 16.71 6.71 3.79
CA LEU A 234 15.77 7.57 3.06
C LEU A 234 16.46 8.78 2.43
N ARG A 235 17.42 9.41 3.11
CA ARG A 235 18.24 10.48 2.53
C ARG A 235 19.13 9.98 1.38
N ALA A 236 19.70 8.78 1.49
CA ALA A 236 20.47 8.18 0.40
C ALA A 236 19.57 7.86 -0.80
N LEU A 237 18.39 7.32 -0.56
CA LEU A 237 17.39 7.05 -1.59
C LEU A 237 16.91 8.33 -2.27
N ALA A 238 16.67 9.39 -1.50
CA ALA A 238 16.30 10.69 -2.02
C ALA A 238 17.35 11.29 -2.98
N LYS A 239 18.65 11.09 -2.70
CA LYS A 239 19.72 11.48 -3.63
C LYS A 239 19.64 10.72 -4.95
N LEU A 240 19.50 9.39 -4.89
CA LEU A 240 19.33 8.57 -6.09
C LEU A 240 18.09 8.96 -6.90
N LEU A 241 16.99 9.31 -6.22
CA LEU A 241 15.77 9.77 -6.90
C LEU A 241 15.97 11.10 -7.61
N MET A 242 16.75 12.04 -7.04
CA MET A 242 17.11 13.29 -7.73
C MET A 242 17.98 13.01 -8.97
N GLU A 243 18.89 12.03 -8.90
CA GLU A 243 19.72 11.62 -10.04
C GLU A 243 18.90 10.93 -11.14
N ILE A 244 17.94 10.09 -10.77
CA ILE A 244 17.04 9.39 -11.71
C ILE A 244 16.01 10.35 -12.31
N GLY A 245 15.55 11.36 -11.56
CA GLY A 245 14.57 12.36 -12.02
C GLY A 245 13.20 11.80 -12.43
N PRO A 246 12.54 10.94 -11.63
CA PRO A 246 11.21 10.43 -12.00
C PRO A 246 10.13 11.52 -11.93
N ASP A 247 9.04 11.35 -12.68
CA ASP A 247 7.90 12.27 -12.65
C ASP A 247 7.16 12.20 -11.31
N GLN A 248 7.11 10.99 -10.70
CA GLN A 248 6.50 10.78 -9.40
C GLN A 248 7.28 9.75 -8.57
N VAL A 249 7.24 9.91 -7.26
CA VAL A 249 7.73 8.95 -6.29
C VAL A 249 6.58 8.52 -5.40
N HIS A 250 6.28 7.23 -5.39
CA HIS A 250 5.21 6.65 -4.60
C HIS A 250 5.80 5.90 -3.42
N VAL A 251 5.65 6.46 -2.21
CA VAL A 251 5.97 5.79 -0.96
C VAL A 251 4.74 4.99 -0.53
N GLU A 252 4.88 3.68 -0.38
CA GLU A 252 3.76 2.80 -0.08
C GLU A 252 4.06 1.82 1.05
N ALA A 253 3.00 1.43 1.76
CA ALA A 253 3.01 0.28 2.64
C ALA A 253 2.50 -0.95 1.88
N PRO A 254 3.09 -2.13 2.11
CA PRO A 254 2.55 -3.37 1.56
C PRO A 254 1.16 -3.66 2.16
N LEU A 255 0.34 -4.38 1.38
CA LEU A 255 -0.92 -4.90 1.91
C LEU A 255 -0.62 -5.99 2.95
N PRO A 256 -1.42 -6.09 4.04
CA PRO A 256 -1.28 -7.17 5.01
C PRO A 256 -1.32 -8.55 4.33
N GLN A 257 -0.41 -9.44 4.71
CA GLN A 257 -0.32 -10.81 4.19
C GLN A 257 -0.44 -11.84 5.29
N ALA A 258 -0.86 -13.06 4.93
CA ALA A 258 -0.80 -14.21 5.83
C ALA A 258 0.65 -14.70 5.96
N GLY A 259 1.17 -14.72 7.20
CA GLY A 259 2.54 -15.12 7.51
C GLY A 259 3.49 -13.91 7.58
N PRO A 260 3.98 -13.53 8.76
CA PRO A 260 4.79 -12.33 8.89
C PRO A 260 6.22 -12.62 8.40
N GLN A 261 6.56 -12.17 7.20
CA GLN A 261 7.96 -12.00 6.79
C GLN A 261 8.46 -10.58 7.07
N PHE A 262 7.55 -9.68 7.44
CA PHE A 262 7.77 -8.30 7.78
C PHE A 262 6.63 -7.80 8.67
N GLU A 263 6.88 -6.71 9.37
CA GLU A 263 5.91 -5.90 10.11
C GLU A 263 5.58 -4.64 9.29
N PRO A 264 4.29 -4.35 9.04
CA PRO A 264 3.90 -3.09 8.42
C PRO A 264 4.34 -1.90 9.28
N LEU A 265 4.87 -0.84 8.66
CA LEU A 265 5.21 0.36 9.40
C LEU A 265 3.96 1.09 9.91
N PRO A 266 4.03 1.69 11.10
CA PRO A 266 3.02 2.64 11.57
C PRO A 266 2.81 3.77 10.55
N ARG A 267 1.56 4.24 10.45
CA ARG A 267 1.19 5.36 9.57
C ARG A 267 2.07 6.60 9.75
N GLN A 268 2.50 6.87 10.98
CA GLN A 268 3.35 8.03 11.27
C GLN A 268 4.73 7.88 10.63
N GLU A 269 5.37 6.72 10.74
CA GLU A 269 6.67 6.46 10.11
C GLU A 269 6.58 6.56 8.57
N LEU A 270 5.48 6.10 7.97
CA LEU A 270 5.25 6.25 6.53
C LEU A 270 5.11 7.71 6.10
N VAL A 271 4.42 8.52 6.90
CA VAL A 271 4.29 9.97 6.67
C VAL A 271 5.64 10.65 6.79
N GLU A 272 6.38 10.39 7.87
CA GLU A 272 7.72 10.94 8.09
C GLU A 272 8.68 10.54 6.97
N ALA A 273 8.61 9.29 6.50
CA ALA A 273 9.42 8.82 5.38
C ALA A 273 9.06 9.51 4.07
N ALA A 274 7.76 9.67 3.77
CA ALA A 274 7.30 10.40 2.59
C ALA A 274 7.76 11.86 2.61
N LEU A 275 7.65 12.54 3.76
CA LEU A 275 8.13 13.92 3.92
C LEU A 275 9.66 14.02 3.79
N THR A 276 10.41 13.07 4.38
CA THR A 276 11.87 13.03 4.27
C THR A 276 12.34 12.92 2.82
N VAL A 277 11.65 12.11 2.00
CA VAL A 277 11.96 12.01 0.56
C VAL A 277 11.50 13.27 -0.18
N ALA A 278 10.34 13.82 0.16
CA ALA A 278 9.77 15.02 -0.45
C ALA A 278 10.62 16.28 -0.23
N ASP A 279 11.33 16.39 0.90
CA ASP A 279 12.20 17.53 1.20
C ASP A 279 13.36 17.66 0.19
N ALA A 280 13.78 16.56 -0.44
CA ALA A 280 14.81 16.60 -1.49
C ALA A 280 14.23 16.55 -2.91
N VAL A 281 13.24 15.69 -3.15
CA VAL A 281 12.73 15.41 -4.51
C VAL A 281 11.63 16.40 -4.96
N GLY A 282 11.03 17.11 -4.01
CA GLY A 282 9.91 18.03 -4.25
C GLY A 282 8.59 17.48 -3.71
N ARG A 283 7.77 18.37 -3.12
CA ARG A 283 6.54 17.97 -2.42
C ARG A 283 5.39 17.56 -3.34
N ASP A 284 5.38 18.05 -4.57
CA ASP A 284 4.32 17.75 -5.55
C ASP A 284 4.63 16.49 -6.39
N SER A 285 5.86 15.99 -6.32
CA SER A 285 6.29 14.76 -6.98
C SER A 285 6.24 13.53 -6.08
N VAL A 286 6.19 13.70 -4.75
CA VAL A 286 6.11 12.59 -3.79
C VAL A 286 4.67 12.34 -3.35
N PHE A 287 4.24 11.08 -3.37
CA PHE A 287 2.90 10.66 -2.99
C PHE A 287 2.95 9.51 -1.98
N LEU A 288 2.10 9.57 -0.97
CA LEU A 288 1.90 8.51 0.01
C LEU A 288 0.69 7.65 -0.37
N LEU A 289 0.90 6.33 -0.44
CA LEU A 289 -0.14 5.34 -0.70
C LEU A 289 -0.35 4.47 0.54
N MET A 290 -1.52 4.60 1.18
CA MET A 290 -1.91 3.81 2.35
C MET A 290 -3.19 3.01 2.10
N GLY A 291 -3.12 1.70 2.26
CA GLY A 291 -4.26 0.81 2.00
C GLY A 291 -4.79 0.98 0.58
N THR A 292 -6.11 1.17 0.44
CA THR A 292 -6.84 1.32 -0.84
C THR A 292 -7.05 2.78 -1.27
N THR A 293 -6.46 3.75 -0.57
CA THR A 293 -6.63 5.17 -0.90
C THR A 293 -5.86 5.58 -2.17
N ALA A 294 -6.36 6.61 -2.86
CA ALA A 294 -5.63 7.26 -3.94
C ALA A 294 -4.33 7.90 -3.41
N PRO A 295 -3.27 8.00 -4.24
CA PRO A 295 -2.01 8.66 -3.89
C PRO A 295 -2.25 10.05 -3.30
N ILE A 296 -1.75 10.28 -2.09
CA ILE A 296 -1.87 11.57 -1.40
C ILE A 296 -0.57 12.35 -1.63
N PRO A 297 -0.58 13.51 -2.32
CA PRO A 297 0.61 14.34 -2.49
C PRO A 297 1.20 14.76 -1.14
N ALA A 298 2.53 14.77 -1.02
CA ALA A 298 3.20 15.17 0.22
C ALA A 298 2.87 16.61 0.62
N SER A 299 2.64 17.50 -0.35
CA SER A 299 2.18 18.88 -0.12
C SER A 299 0.83 18.97 0.61
N LEU A 300 -0.05 17.98 0.45
CA LEU A 300 -1.32 17.90 1.19
C LEU A 300 -1.18 17.23 2.56
N ILE A 301 -0.16 16.38 2.75
CA ILE A 301 0.09 15.71 4.04
C ILE A 301 0.46 16.72 5.13
N GLU A 302 1.21 17.76 4.78
CA GLU A 302 1.59 18.86 5.71
C GLU A 302 0.41 19.75 6.10
N GLN A 303 -0.57 19.89 5.19
CA GLN A 303 -1.77 20.71 5.41
C GLN A 303 -2.84 19.98 6.20
N LEU A 304 -2.74 18.66 6.33
CA LEU A 304 -3.50 17.96 7.35
C LEU A 304 -3.04 18.55 8.68
N PRO A 305 -3.95 19.12 9.51
CA PRO A 305 -3.56 19.59 10.84
C PRO A 305 -2.79 18.47 11.48
N ALA A 306 -1.62 18.76 12.09
CA ALA A 306 -0.77 17.80 12.79
C ALA A 306 -1.66 16.95 13.72
N GLY A 307 -2.17 15.88 13.14
CA GLY A 307 -3.43 15.25 13.52
C GLY A 307 -3.08 13.81 13.72
N GLY A 308 -2.19 13.63 14.69
CA GLY A 308 -1.40 12.43 14.90
C GLY A 308 -2.24 11.16 14.80
N GLY A 309 -1.78 10.25 13.96
CA GLY A 309 -1.78 8.83 14.27
C GLY A 309 -0.92 8.55 15.52
N PRO A 310 -0.85 7.30 15.98
CA PRO A 310 -1.04 6.93 17.39
C PRO A 310 0.18 7.12 18.31
N THR A 311 0.73 8.34 18.44
CA THR A 311 1.69 8.65 19.52
C THR A 311 1.76 10.13 19.88
N ALA A 312 0.68 10.91 19.68
CA ALA A 312 0.63 12.25 20.26
C ALA A 312 0.38 12.12 21.77
N MET A 313 1.37 12.50 22.59
CA MET A 313 1.18 12.71 24.04
C MET A 313 -0.10 13.50 24.30
N LEU A 314 -0.80 13.15 25.38
CA LEU A 314 -1.90 13.96 25.89
C LEU A 314 -1.40 15.39 26.05
N SER A 315 -2.24 16.40 25.77
CA SER A 315 -1.87 17.73 26.23
C SER A 315 -1.66 17.66 27.74
N GLU A 316 -0.59 18.27 28.25
CA GLU A 316 -0.24 18.25 29.68
C GLU A 316 -1.45 18.58 30.57
N LYS A 317 -2.30 19.50 30.09
CA LYS A 317 -3.57 19.86 30.70
C LYS A 317 -4.61 18.73 30.76
N ALA A 318 -4.75 17.92 29.70
CA ALA A 318 -5.66 16.78 29.68
C ALA A 318 -5.13 15.63 30.56
N GLU A 319 -3.81 15.48 30.66
CA GLU A 319 -3.18 14.48 31.50
C GLU A 319 -3.33 14.81 32.99
N LEU A 320 -2.97 16.03 33.39
CA LEU A 320 -3.24 16.55 34.74
C LEU A 320 -4.73 16.45 35.10
N LEU A 321 -5.62 16.75 34.14
CA LEU A 321 -7.05 16.61 34.36
C LEU A 321 -7.46 15.15 34.65
N LEU A 322 -6.82 14.14 34.08
CA LEU A 322 -7.23 12.74 34.24
C LEU A 322 -6.50 12.00 35.35
N LEU A 323 -5.28 12.43 35.69
CA LEU A 323 -4.43 11.79 36.68
C LEU A 323 -4.43 12.51 38.02
N GLU A 324 -4.55 13.84 38.02
CA GLU A 324 -4.34 14.67 39.21
C GLU A 324 -5.62 15.40 39.68
N GLY A 325 -5.66 15.67 40.98
CA GLY A 325 -6.67 16.51 41.64
C GLY A 325 -8.06 15.88 41.92
N PRO A 326 -8.94 16.61 42.63
CA PRO A 326 -10.24 16.10 43.04
C PRO A 326 -11.12 15.68 41.85
N GLY A 327 -11.62 14.44 41.88
CA GLY A 327 -12.53 13.89 40.87
C GLY A 327 -11.87 13.31 39.61
N ALA A 328 -10.56 13.13 39.57
CA ALA A 328 -9.84 12.46 38.47
C ALA A 328 -10.39 11.05 38.18
N ARG A 329 -10.54 10.24 39.24
CA ARG A 329 -11.17 8.90 39.16
C ARG A 329 -12.58 8.94 38.58
N THR A 330 -13.37 9.96 38.94
CA THR A 330 -14.73 10.13 38.40
C THR A 330 -14.69 10.44 36.90
N ARG A 331 -13.79 11.32 36.45
CA ARG A 331 -13.61 11.65 35.02
C ARG A 331 -13.19 10.41 34.21
N LEU A 332 -12.29 9.58 34.73
CA LEU A 332 -11.93 8.31 34.11
C LEU A 332 -13.12 7.37 34.00
N ARG A 333 -13.90 7.19 35.07
CA ARG A 333 -15.12 6.37 35.04
C ARG A 333 -16.14 6.88 34.03
N ILE A 334 -16.26 8.20 33.86
CA ILE A 334 -17.11 8.81 32.83
C ILE A 334 -16.60 8.46 31.42
N LEU A 335 -15.30 8.56 31.16
CA LEU A 335 -14.73 8.16 29.86
C LEU A 335 -14.92 6.67 29.58
N VAL A 336 -14.75 5.79 30.58
CA VAL A 336 -15.05 4.35 30.46
C VAL A 336 -16.52 4.10 30.15
N ALA A 337 -17.44 4.84 30.78
CA ALA A 337 -18.86 4.70 30.51
C ALA A 337 -19.20 5.15 29.07
N LEU A 338 -18.62 6.26 28.63
CA LEU A 338 -18.86 6.85 27.31
C LEU A 338 -18.16 6.10 26.16
N SER A 339 -17.12 5.32 26.43
CA SER A 339 -16.48 4.46 25.42
C SER A 339 -17.37 3.30 25.00
N ARG A 340 -18.30 2.88 25.86
CA ARG A 340 -19.25 1.79 25.57
C ARG A 340 -20.46 2.26 24.77
N ARG A 341 -20.97 3.46 25.06
CA ARG A 341 -22.11 4.07 24.36
C ARG A 341 -22.26 5.55 24.68
N LYS A 342 -22.96 6.27 23.81
CA LYS A 342 -23.35 7.67 24.05
C LYS A 342 -24.36 7.75 25.20
N MET A 343 -24.23 8.75 26.07
CA MET A 343 -25.09 8.91 27.25
C MET A 343 -25.44 10.39 27.48
N ASN A 344 -26.66 10.68 27.96
CA ASN A 344 -27.00 12.01 28.46
C ASN A 344 -26.52 12.19 29.92
N CYS A 345 -26.59 13.42 30.46
CA CYS A 345 -26.06 13.73 31.80
C CYS A 345 -26.67 12.86 32.92
N ASN A 346 -27.98 12.56 32.87
CA ASN A 346 -28.64 11.67 33.84
C ASN A 346 -28.08 10.24 33.77
N GLN A 347 -27.88 9.73 32.55
CA GLN A 347 -27.33 8.40 32.32
C GLN A 347 -25.87 8.29 32.78
N VAL A 348 -25.07 9.33 32.55
CA VAL A 348 -23.69 9.42 33.04
C VAL A 348 -23.65 9.42 34.56
N ALA A 349 -24.47 10.28 35.21
CA ALA A 349 -24.57 10.35 36.67
C ALA A 349 -24.89 8.99 37.30
N LYS A 350 -25.86 8.27 36.73
CA LYS A 350 -26.23 6.92 37.17
C LYS A 350 -25.12 5.89 36.92
N ALA A 351 -24.47 5.94 35.75
CA ALA A 351 -23.42 4.98 35.38
C ALA A 351 -22.16 5.10 36.25
N VAL A 352 -21.84 6.30 36.72
CA VAL A 352 -20.65 6.56 37.56
C VAL A 352 -20.97 6.76 39.04
N GLY A 353 -22.25 6.68 39.43
CA GLY A 353 -22.69 6.76 40.83
C GLY A 353 -22.40 8.11 41.48
N VAL A 354 -22.68 9.22 40.79
CA VAL A 354 -22.52 10.58 41.32
C VAL A 354 -23.80 11.39 41.12
N SER A 355 -23.93 12.53 41.83
CA SER A 355 -25.05 13.44 41.65
C SER A 355 -25.07 14.03 40.23
N TRP A 356 -26.25 14.44 39.77
CA TRP A 356 -26.39 15.06 38.45
C TRP A 356 -25.49 16.29 38.28
N TRP A 357 -25.43 17.16 39.29
CA TRP A 357 -24.57 18.35 39.32
C TRP A 357 -23.08 18.01 39.24
N SER A 358 -22.66 16.92 39.90
CA SER A 358 -21.28 16.42 39.83
C SER A 358 -20.95 15.90 38.43
N ALA A 359 -21.85 15.11 37.83
CA ALA A 359 -21.71 14.62 36.47
C ALA A 359 -21.63 15.78 35.46
N GLN A 360 -22.49 16.79 35.59
CA GLN A 360 -22.50 17.97 34.71
C GLN A 360 -21.18 18.74 34.80
N ARG A 361 -20.65 18.96 36.00
CA ARG A 361 -19.36 19.65 36.20
C ARG A 361 -18.21 18.89 35.52
N HIS A 362 -18.16 17.57 35.67
CA HIS A 362 -17.12 16.76 35.05
C HIS A 362 -17.25 16.67 33.53
N LEU A 363 -18.49 16.60 33.00
CA LEU A 363 -18.74 16.63 31.56
C LEU A 363 -18.28 17.96 30.93
N LYS A 364 -18.50 19.09 31.62
CA LYS A 364 -18.01 20.41 31.16
C LYS A 364 -16.48 20.42 31.02
N LEU A 365 -15.76 19.95 32.04
CA LEU A 365 -14.30 19.89 32.02
C LEU A 365 -13.77 18.96 30.91
N LEU A 366 -14.43 17.82 30.70
CA LEU A 366 -14.05 16.88 29.64
C LEU A 366 -14.35 17.42 28.23
N LEU A 367 -15.40 18.24 28.07
CA LEU A 367 -15.70 18.96 26.84
C LEU A 367 -14.63 20.03 26.54
N GLU A 368 -14.30 20.85 27.54
CA GLU A 368 -13.26 21.88 27.44
C GLU A 368 -11.88 21.28 27.10
N ALA A 369 -11.60 20.07 27.60
CA ALA A 369 -10.40 19.31 27.28
C ALA A 369 -10.47 18.54 25.94
N GLY A 370 -11.59 18.61 25.21
CA GLY A 370 -11.77 17.91 23.93
C GLY A 370 -11.83 16.38 24.02
N LEU A 371 -11.98 15.82 25.23
CA LEU A 371 -12.01 14.38 25.47
C LEU A 371 -13.38 13.75 25.18
N ILE A 372 -14.42 14.58 25.18
CA ILE A 372 -15.78 14.20 24.78
C ILE A 372 -16.37 15.29 23.88
N ARG A 373 -17.46 14.96 23.18
CA ARG A 373 -18.24 15.91 22.38
C ARG A 373 -19.73 15.80 22.69
N ALA A 374 -20.44 16.90 22.57
CA ALA A 374 -21.90 16.94 22.64
C ALA A 374 -22.51 16.57 21.28
N VAL A 375 -23.59 15.78 21.31
CA VAL A 375 -24.36 15.33 20.15
C VAL A 375 -25.83 15.62 20.42
N GLY A 376 -26.42 16.52 19.63
CA GLY A 376 -27.84 16.83 19.73
C GLY A 376 -28.70 15.69 19.16
N PHE A 377 -29.77 15.34 19.87
CA PHE A 377 -30.80 14.42 19.39
C PHE A 377 -32.18 14.91 19.84
N GLY A 378 -32.88 15.61 18.94
CA GLY A 378 -34.10 16.33 19.27
C GLY A 378 -33.85 17.40 20.35
N ARG A 379 -34.67 17.42 21.41
CA ARG A 379 -34.50 18.34 22.56
C ARG A 379 -33.46 17.87 23.61
N ARG A 380 -32.74 16.78 23.35
CA ARG A 380 -31.79 16.17 24.32
C ARG A 380 -30.35 16.26 23.83
N ILE A 381 -29.43 16.39 24.77
CA ILE A 381 -27.97 16.38 24.52
C ILE A 381 -27.39 15.06 25.04
N TYR A 382 -26.68 14.36 24.16
CA TYR A 382 -25.88 13.19 24.48
C TYR A 382 -24.40 13.53 24.41
N TYR A 383 -23.60 12.86 25.21
CA TYR A 383 -22.15 12.96 25.19
C TYR A 383 -21.58 11.71 24.55
N ALA A 384 -20.59 11.90 23.68
CA ALA A 384 -19.84 10.83 23.04
C ALA A 384 -18.35 11.03 23.31
N ILE A 385 -17.62 9.95 23.57
CA ILE A 385 -16.16 10.04 23.66
C ILE A 385 -15.57 10.43 22.29
N THR A 386 -14.54 11.28 22.29
CA THR A 386 -13.79 11.62 21.07
C THR A 386 -12.64 10.62 20.88
N THR A 387 -12.00 10.65 19.72
CA THR A 387 -10.75 9.91 19.48
C THR A 387 -9.67 10.28 20.51
N SER A 388 -9.57 11.56 20.88
CA SER A 388 -8.66 12.04 21.94
C SER A 388 -9.01 11.47 23.31
N GLY A 389 -10.30 11.38 23.65
CA GLY A 389 -10.76 10.74 24.90
C GLY A 389 -10.46 9.24 24.97
N LEU A 390 -10.61 8.51 23.86
CA LEU A 390 -10.27 7.09 23.79
C LEU A 390 -8.77 6.85 23.98
N ARG A 391 -7.93 7.69 23.38
CA ARG A 391 -6.46 7.65 23.55
C ARG A 391 -6.07 7.94 24.99
N ALA A 392 -6.65 8.98 25.59
CA ALA A 392 -6.40 9.32 26.99
C ALA A 392 -6.72 8.16 27.94
N LEU A 393 -7.85 7.48 27.68
CA LEU A 393 -8.25 6.33 28.46
C LEU A 393 -7.30 5.12 28.29
N ALA A 394 -6.77 4.90 27.07
CA ALA A 394 -5.80 3.85 26.80
C ALA A 394 -4.44 4.11 27.48
N ASN A 395 -3.93 5.35 27.39
CA ASN A 395 -2.65 5.73 28.02
C ASN A 395 -2.69 5.59 29.55
N VAL A 396 -3.77 6.03 30.18
CA VAL A 396 -3.93 5.88 31.64
C VAL A 396 -3.99 4.41 32.06
N ARG A 397 -4.60 3.54 31.23
CA ARG A 397 -4.63 2.08 31.49
C ARG A 397 -3.27 1.42 31.32
N ALA A 398 -2.49 1.81 30.31
CA ALA A 398 -1.14 1.30 30.10
C ALA A 398 -0.22 1.64 31.30
N ARG A 399 -0.27 2.89 31.80
CA ARG A 399 0.51 3.32 32.98
C ARG A 399 0.06 2.65 34.29
N ALA A 400 -1.23 2.35 34.42
CA ALA A 400 -1.73 1.57 35.57
C ALA A 400 -1.22 0.11 35.54
N GLY A 401 -1.02 -0.46 34.35
CA GLY A 401 -0.39 -1.77 34.17
C GLY A 401 1.12 -1.79 34.42
N GLU A 402 1.82 -0.66 34.18
CA GLU A 402 3.26 -0.52 34.50
C GLU A 402 3.55 -0.37 36.01
N LEU A 403 2.57 0.06 36.80
CA LEU A 403 2.68 0.19 38.27
C LEU A 403 2.45 -1.14 39.02
N GLU A 404 1.97 -2.19 38.35
CA GLU A 404 1.79 -3.54 38.90
C GLU A 404 2.89 -4.53 38.52
N ALA A 405 3.91 -4.10 37.75
CA ALA A 405 5.07 -4.95 37.48
C ALA A 405 6.00 -4.99 38.72
N PRO A 406 6.25 -6.16 39.34
CA PRO A 406 7.17 -6.24 40.45
C PRO A 406 8.58 -5.89 39.96
N ARG A 407 9.19 -4.87 40.58
CA ARG A 407 10.63 -4.63 40.43
C ARG A 407 11.35 -5.83 41.03
N LEU A 408 11.92 -6.65 40.16
CA LEU A 408 12.93 -7.65 40.53
C LEU A 408 14.13 -6.91 41.14
N ILE A 409 14.33 -7.11 42.44
CA ILE A 409 15.65 -7.22 43.08
C ILE A 409 15.66 -8.57 43.76
#